data_AF-A0A1Z8A1Y1-F1
#
_entry.id   AF-A0A1Z8A1Y1-F1
#
_cell.length_a   1.000
_cell.length_b   1.000
_cell.length_c   1.000
_cell.angle_alpha   90.00
_cell.angle_beta   90.00
_cell.angle_gamma   90.00
#
_symmetry.space_group_name_H-M   'P 1'
#
loop_
_entity.id
_entity.type
_entity.pdbx_description
1 polymer ?
#
loop_
_entity_poly.entity_id
_entity_poly.type
_entity_poly.pdbx_seq_one_letter_code
_entity_poly.pdbx_strand_id
1 'polypeptide(L)'
;MENLFFNTSRKFVPGERDRPIRLDPREALAPLGLEAEDVTTVIVTHLHYDHAGGLHLFHNATLHLQEDEMAYVTGPCMCHDTLRMPFTADQVCEAVKRVYSGRVVLHDGDGQVADRVTVPDCGRSGKHAVEG
;
A
#
# COMPACT_ATOMS: atom_id res chain seq x y z
N MET A 1 7.15 -0.58 -20.85
CA MET A 1 7.51 0.40 -19.80
C MET A 1 6.88 -0.11 -18.52
N GLU A 2 7.63 -0.12 -17.42
CA GLU A 2 7.10 -0.52 -16.12
C GLU A 2 6.38 0.68 -15.52
N ASN A 3 5.06 0.60 -15.45
CA ASN A 3 4.24 1.68 -14.89
C ASN A 3 4.19 1.48 -13.38
N LEU A 4 5.10 2.17 -12.70
CA LEU A 4 5.34 2.07 -11.26
C LEU A 4 4.55 3.13 -10.50
N PHE A 5 3.81 2.71 -9.47
CA PHE A 5 3.02 3.61 -8.63
C PHE A 5 3.37 3.44 -7.13
N PHE A 6 3.54 4.56 -6.42
CA PHE A 6 3.94 4.58 -5.01
C PHE A 6 2.80 5.06 -4.12
N ASN A 7 2.30 4.17 -3.25
CA ASN A 7 1.12 4.35 -2.41
C ASN A 7 -0.18 4.62 -3.21
N THR A 8 -1.32 4.25 -2.64
CA THR A 8 -2.63 4.26 -3.29
C THR A 8 -3.66 4.86 -2.32
N SER A 9 -3.57 6.16 -2.00
CA SER A 9 -4.42 6.81 -0.98
C SER A 9 -5.93 6.74 -1.30
N ARG A 10 -6.77 6.31 -0.32
CA ARG A 10 -8.24 5.98 -0.43
C ARG A 10 -9.19 7.00 -1.08
N LYS A 11 -8.80 8.26 -1.21
CA LYS A 11 -9.66 9.47 -1.25
C LYS A 11 -10.63 9.58 -0.05
N PHE A 12 -11.29 10.73 0.13
CA PHE A 12 -12.18 11.00 1.27
C PHE A 12 -13.65 10.70 0.93
N VAL A 13 -14.33 9.98 1.83
CA VAL A 13 -15.78 9.77 1.82
C VAL A 13 -16.37 10.42 3.08
N PRO A 14 -17.38 11.31 3.00
CA PRO A 14 -17.97 11.95 4.18
C PRO A 14 -18.52 10.92 5.18
N GLY A 15 -17.93 10.87 6.37
CA GLY A 15 -18.27 9.93 7.45
C GLY A 15 -17.09 9.07 7.92
N GLU A 16 -16.02 8.97 7.14
CA GLU A 16 -14.76 8.33 7.56
C GLU A 16 -13.74 9.37 8.09
N ARG A 17 -12.70 8.90 8.80
CA ARG A 17 -11.84 9.73 9.67
C ARG A 17 -11.05 10.82 8.93
N ASP A 18 -10.79 11.90 9.67
CA ASP A 18 -10.32 13.19 9.19
C ASP A 18 -8.81 13.22 8.84
N ARG A 19 -8.47 12.90 7.59
CA ARG A 19 -7.32 13.47 6.86
C ARG A 19 -7.71 13.65 5.38
N PRO A 20 -7.73 14.88 4.84
CA PRO A 20 -8.13 15.12 3.45
C PRO A 20 -7.06 14.62 2.47
N ILE A 21 -7.37 13.54 1.75
CA ILE A 21 -6.55 13.05 0.64
C ILE A 21 -6.69 14.03 -0.53
N ARG A 22 -5.54 14.55 -0.98
CA ARG A 22 -5.47 15.77 -1.81
C ARG A 22 -5.74 15.54 -3.30
N LEU A 23 -5.72 14.29 -3.76
CA LEU A 23 -5.90 13.87 -5.16
C LEU A 23 -6.36 12.40 -5.22
N ASP A 24 -7.26 12.02 -6.13
CA ASP A 24 -7.55 10.58 -6.39
C ASP A 24 -6.32 9.94 -7.08
N PRO A 25 -5.92 8.71 -6.72
CA PRO A 25 -4.83 8.03 -7.42
C PRO A 25 -5.03 7.95 -8.95
N ARG A 26 -6.28 7.86 -9.45
CA ARG A 26 -6.58 7.88 -10.89
C ARG A 26 -6.46 9.28 -11.49
N GLU A 27 -6.91 10.31 -10.77
CA GLU A 27 -6.72 11.71 -11.17
C GLU A 27 -5.23 12.08 -11.26
N ALA A 28 -4.36 11.42 -10.48
CA ALA A 28 -2.91 11.58 -10.55
C ALA A 28 -2.27 10.94 -11.79
N LEU A 29 -2.90 9.95 -12.42
CA LEU A 29 -2.41 9.29 -13.63
C LEU A 29 -2.82 10.01 -14.92
N ALA A 30 -3.96 10.71 -14.92
CA ALA A 30 -4.50 11.39 -16.09
C ALA A 30 -3.51 12.34 -16.82
N PRO A 31 -2.64 13.12 -16.13
CA PRO A 31 -1.62 13.95 -16.80
C PRO A 31 -0.55 13.15 -17.56
N LEU A 32 -0.40 11.86 -17.26
CA LEU A 32 0.52 10.93 -17.94
C LEU A 32 -0.16 10.15 -19.07
N GLY A 33 -1.49 10.29 -19.24
CA GLY A 33 -2.27 9.52 -20.19
C GLY A 33 -2.39 8.03 -19.84
N LEU A 34 -2.37 7.70 -18.54
CA LEU A 34 -2.47 6.34 -18.01
C LEU A 34 -3.77 6.17 -17.22
N GLU A 35 -4.36 4.98 -17.28
CA GLU A 35 -5.43 4.53 -16.39
C GLU A 35 -4.88 3.64 -15.26
N ALA A 36 -5.67 3.35 -14.22
CA ALA A 36 -5.22 2.49 -13.11
C ALA A 36 -4.93 1.04 -13.56
N GLU A 37 -5.60 0.61 -14.62
CA GLU A 37 -5.44 -0.66 -15.31
C GLU A 37 -4.08 -0.80 -16.01
N ASP A 38 -3.44 0.32 -16.39
CA ASP A 38 -2.12 0.35 -17.04
C ASP A 38 -0.96 0.20 -16.04
N VAL A 39 -1.23 0.30 -14.74
CA VAL A 39 -0.21 0.16 -13.69
C VAL A 39 0.09 -1.32 -13.46
N THR A 40 1.34 -1.70 -13.69
CA THR A 40 1.82 -3.09 -13.55
C THR A 40 2.44 -3.36 -12.19
N THR A 41 2.86 -2.31 -11.47
CA THR A 41 3.65 -2.44 -10.24
C THR A 41 3.23 -1.38 -9.23
N VAL A 42 2.83 -1.80 -8.04
CA VAL A 42 2.50 -0.93 -6.91
C VAL A 42 3.45 -1.22 -5.75
N ILE A 43 4.14 -0.20 -5.26
CA ILE A 43 4.89 -0.25 -4.00
C ILE A 43 4.07 0.49 -2.94
N VAL A 44 3.84 -0.15 -1.79
CA VAL A 44 3.32 0.55 -0.59
C VAL A 44 4.34 0.41 0.54
N THR A 45 4.54 1.49 1.31
CA THR A 45 5.47 1.44 2.45
C THR A 45 4.87 0.71 3.65
N HIS A 46 3.55 0.83 3.83
CA HIS A 46 2.76 0.18 4.86
C HIS A 46 1.26 0.27 4.50
N LEU A 47 0.39 -0.48 5.18
CA LEU A 47 -1.02 -0.69 4.82
C LEU A 47 -2.01 0.23 5.56
N HIS A 48 -1.58 1.38 6.07
CA HIS A 48 -2.51 2.41 6.57
C HIS A 48 -3.48 2.89 5.47
N TYR A 49 -4.68 3.35 5.85
CA TYR A 49 -5.71 3.72 4.88
C TYR A 49 -5.31 4.90 3.96
N ASP A 50 -4.48 5.82 4.46
CA ASP A 50 -3.94 6.96 3.71
C ASP A 50 -2.80 6.55 2.75
N HIS A 51 -2.22 5.37 2.91
CA HIS A 51 -1.21 4.81 2.00
C HIS A 51 -1.72 3.68 1.10
N ALA A 52 -2.74 2.92 1.50
CA ALA A 52 -3.17 1.70 0.80
C ALA A 52 -4.69 1.58 0.57
N GLY A 53 -5.53 2.51 1.01
CA GLY A 53 -6.99 2.34 0.92
C GLY A 53 -7.57 2.28 -0.50
N GLY A 54 -6.86 2.78 -1.50
CA GLY A 54 -7.15 2.69 -2.94
C GLY A 54 -6.50 1.50 -3.65
N LEU A 55 -5.88 0.54 -2.93
CA LEU A 55 -5.17 -0.60 -3.52
C LEU A 55 -6.06 -1.45 -4.46
N HIS A 56 -7.36 -1.48 -4.18
CA HIS A 56 -8.38 -2.15 -4.99
C HIS A 56 -8.55 -1.57 -6.41
N LEU A 57 -8.13 -0.33 -6.66
CA LEU A 57 -8.18 0.29 -7.99
C LEU A 57 -7.15 -0.36 -8.94
N PHE A 58 -5.99 -0.75 -8.40
CA PHE A 58 -4.82 -1.21 -9.15
C PHE A 58 -4.77 -2.73 -9.30
N HIS A 59 -5.88 -3.33 -9.70
CA HIS A 59 -6.07 -4.79 -9.69
C HIS A 59 -5.10 -5.54 -10.64
N ASN A 60 -4.60 -4.87 -11.69
CA ASN A 60 -3.59 -5.43 -12.60
C ASN A 60 -2.17 -5.46 -12.03
N ALA A 61 -1.87 -4.64 -11.03
CA ALA A 61 -0.52 -4.48 -10.52
C ALA A 61 -0.08 -5.61 -9.59
N THR A 62 1.20 -5.97 -9.65
CA THR A 62 1.87 -6.71 -8.57
C THR A 62 2.15 -5.76 -7.41
N LEU A 63 1.75 -6.15 -6.20
CA LEU A 63 2.03 -5.41 -4.97
C LEU A 63 3.42 -5.77 -4.43
N HIS A 64 4.24 -4.79 -4.11
CA HIS A 64 5.48 -4.97 -3.35
C HIS A 64 5.29 -4.44 -1.93
N LEU A 65 5.60 -5.27 -0.93
CA LEU A 65 5.38 -5.00 0.49
C LEU A 65 6.41 -5.75 1.36
N GLN A 66 6.72 -5.27 2.55
CA GLN A 66 7.55 -6.00 3.52
C GLN A 66 6.76 -7.15 4.20
N GLU A 67 7.39 -8.31 4.43
CA GLU A 67 6.81 -9.48 5.10
C GLU A 67 6.29 -9.13 6.51
N ASP A 68 7.06 -8.34 7.26
CA ASP A 68 6.71 -7.91 8.61
C ASP A 68 5.42 -7.09 8.67
N GLU A 69 5.13 -6.27 7.65
CA GLU A 69 3.89 -5.49 7.61
C GLU A 69 2.69 -6.42 7.39
N MET A 70 2.79 -7.39 6.48
CA MET A 70 1.75 -8.41 6.28
C MET A 70 1.49 -9.20 7.57
N ALA A 71 2.55 -9.60 8.28
CA ALA A 71 2.44 -10.27 9.58
C ALA A 71 1.83 -9.37 10.66
N TYR A 72 2.15 -8.08 10.68
CA TYR A 72 1.61 -7.11 11.63
C TYR A 72 0.11 -6.86 11.44
N VAL A 73 -0.34 -6.66 10.19
CA VAL A 73 -1.75 -6.35 9.87
C VAL A 73 -2.67 -7.55 9.81
N THR A 74 -2.14 -8.78 9.82
CA THR A 74 -2.93 -10.02 9.94
C THR A 74 -2.81 -10.69 11.32
N GLY A 75 -1.88 -10.23 12.15
CA GLY A 75 -1.58 -10.81 13.46
C GLY A 75 -2.30 -10.16 14.66
N PRO A 76 -1.91 -10.56 15.89
CA PRO A 76 -2.56 -10.12 17.14
C PRO A 76 -2.59 -8.61 17.38
N CYS A 77 -1.75 -7.83 16.69
CA CYS A 77 -1.75 -6.37 16.79
C CYS A 77 -3.09 -5.77 16.35
N MET A 78 -3.80 -6.40 15.40
CA MET A 78 -5.14 -5.96 14.99
C MET A 78 -6.24 -6.28 16.00
N CYS A 79 -5.96 -7.05 17.06
CA CYS A 79 -6.88 -7.25 18.18
C CYS A 79 -6.91 -6.07 19.16
N HIS A 80 -6.04 -5.06 18.99
CA HIS A 80 -5.98 -3.86 19.82
C HIS A 80 -6.48 -2.62 19.06
N ASP A 81 -7.54 -1.97 19.54
CA ASP A 81 -8.21 -0.88 18.83
C ASP A 81 -7.30 0.30 18.48
N THR A 82 -6.35 0.65 19.36
CA THR A 82 -5.38 1.74 19.12
C THR A 82 -4.39 1.41 18.00
N LEU A 83 -3.94 0.15 17.91
CA LEU A 83 -3.02 -0.33 16.88
C LEU A 83 -3.73 -0.58 15.55
N ARG A 84 -5.00 -1.00 15.59
CA ARG A 84 -5.87 -1.20 14.43
C ARG A 84 -6.39 0.12 13.83
N MET A 85 -6.44 1.20 14.61
CA MET A 85 -7.02 2.49 14.25
C MET A 85 -6.69 3.03 12.83
N PRO A 86 -5.42 2.98 12.35
CA PRO A 86 -5.05 3.50 11.02
C PRO A 86 -5.23 2.49 9.87
N PHE A 87 -5.74 1.28 10.14
CA PHE A 87 -6.02 0.25 9.14
C PHE A 87 -7.53 0.12 8.92
N THR A 88 -7.93 -0.31 7.72
CA THR A 88 -9.27 -0.85 7.47
C THR A 88 -9.15 -2.28 6.95
N ALA A 89 -10.20 -3.08 7.15
CA ALA A 89 -10.22 -4.45 6.67
C ALA A 89 -10.09 -4.53 5.14
N ASP A 90 -10.54 -3.51 4.39
CA ASP A 90 -10.60 -3.55 2.92
C ASP A 90 -9.20 -3.69 2.31
N GLN A 91 -8.26 -2.80 2.65
CA GLN A 91 -6.91 -2.86 2.06
C GLN A 91 -6.11 -4.07 2.55
N VAL A 92 -6.34 -4.51 3.78
CA VAL A 92 -5.70 -5.71 4.33
C VAL A 92 -6.21 -6.96 3.62
N CYS A 93 -7.53 -7.09 3.43
CA CYS A 93 -8.13 -8.19 2.67
C CYS A 93 -7.68 -8.17 1.20
N GLU A 94 -7.48 -6.99 0.60
CA GLU A 94 -6.96 -6.86 -0.75
C GLU A 94 -5.50 -7.32 -0.86
N ALA A 95 -4.63 -6.95 0.08
CA ALA A 95 -3.26 -7.47 0.15
C ALA A 95 -3.25 -9.00 0.33
N VAL A 96 -4.14 -9.55 1.17
CA VAL A 96 -4.29 -11.00 1.36
C VAL A 96 -4.79 -11.70 0.09
N LYS A 97 -5.76 -11.14 -0.65
CA LYS A 97 -6.19 -11.67 -1.96
C LYS A 97 -5.03 -11.72 -2.97
N ARG A 98 -4.10 -10.77 -2.91
CA ARG A 98 -2.91 -10.74 -3.76
C ARG A 98 -1.91 -11.85 -3.43
N VAL A 99 -1.80 -12.28 -2.17
CA VAL A 99 -1.07 -13.51 -1.78
C VAL A 99 -1.64 -14.72 -2.51
N TYR A 100 -2.95 -14.96 -2.39
CA TYR A 100 -3.60 -16.14 -3.00
C TYR A 100 -3.66 -16.13 -4.53
N SER A 101 -3.58 -14.96 -5.17
CA SER A 101 -3.56 -14.82 -6.63
C SER A 101 -2.16 -14.70 -7.23
N GLY A 102 -1.10 -14.73 -6.42
CA GLY A 102 0.28 -14.57 -6.89
C GLY A 102 0.61 -13.15 -7.39
N ARG A 103 -0.17 -12.14 -6.97
CA ARG A 103 0.01 -10.71 -7.35
C ARG A 103 0.65 -9.89 -6.23
N VAL A 104 1.51 -10.52 -5.45
CA VAL A 104 2.32 -9.87 -4.41
C VAL A 104 3.74 -10.43 -4.43
N VAL A 105 4.71 -9.56 -4.22
CA VAL A 105 6.08 -9.88 -3.85
C VAL A 105 6.27 -9.34 -2.44
N LEU A 106 6.52 -10.24 -1.49
CA LEU A 106 6.91 -9.86 -0.15
C LEU A 106 8.44 -9.80 -0.07
N HIS A 107 8.96 -8.85 0.71
CA HIS A 107 10.40 -8.63 0.94
C HIS A 107 10.74 -8.85 2.42
N ASP A 108 11.95 -9.36 2.72
CA ASP A 108 12.57 -9.39 4.06
C ASP A 108 13.89 -8.61 3.92
N GLY A 109 13.86 -7.33 4.33
CA GLY A 109 14.97 -6.39 4.12
C GLY A 109 14.88 -5.58 2.82
N ASP A 110 16.03 -5.15 2.29
CA ASP A 110 16.11 -4.36 1.05
C ASP A 110 15.70 -5.19 -0.18
N GLY A 111 14.62 -4.78 -0.86
CA GLY A 111 14.05 -5.49 -2.01
C GLY A 111 14.13 -4.71 -3.31
N GLN A 112 14.78 -5.24 -4.35
CA GLN A 112 14.77 -4.63 -5.69
C GLN A 112 13.39 -4.82 -6.36
N VAL A 113 12.86 -3.76 -6.98
CA VAL A 113 11.55 -3.80 -7.67
C VAL A 113 11.69 -3.57 -9.17
N ALA A 114 12.53 -2.61 -9.57
CA ALA A 114 12.82 -2.25 -10.96
C ALA A 114 14.25 -1.70 -11.04
N ASP A 115 14.77 -1.41 -12.23
CA ASP A 115 16.08 -0.78 -12.38
C ASP A 115 16.17 0.53 -11.57
N ARG A 116 17.10 0.56 -10.60
CA ARG A 116 17.31 1.67 -9.63
C ARG A 116 16.15 1.94 -8.65
N VAL A 117 15.18 1.03 -8.54
CA VAL A 117 14.08 1.13 -7.56
C VAL A 117 14.17 0.00 -6.55
N THR A 118 14.26 0.37 -5.27
CA THR A 118 14.23 -0.55 -4.13
C THR A 118 13.09 -0.19 -3.16
N VAL A 119 12.54 -1.20 -2.49
CA VAL A 119 11.87 -1.05 -1.20
C VAL A 119 12.96 -1.17 -0.13
N PRO A 120 13.23 -0.11 0.66
CA PRO A 120 14.19 -0.22 1.75
C PRO A 120 13.64 -1.11 2.88
N ASP A 121 14.53 -1.73 3.64
CA ASP A 121 14.18 -2.32 4.92
C ASP A 121 13.58 -1.25 5.86
N CYS A 122 12.33 -1.45 6.30
CA CYS A 122 11.74 -0.61 7.34
C CYS A 122 12.01 -1.14 8.76
N GLY A 123 12.61 -2.34 8.86
CA GLY A 123 12.96 -3.03 10.09
C GLY A 123 11.77 -3.65 10.81
N ARG A 124 12.02 -4.77 11.51
CA ARG A 124 11.04 -5.56 12.31
C ARG A 124 10.25 -4.78 13.38
N SER A 125 10.51 -3.49 13.55
CA SER A 125 9.72 -2.58 14.38
C SER A 125 9.79 -1.10 13.95
N GLY A 126 9.83 -0.80 12.64
CA GLY A 126 9.85 0.57 12.08
C GLY A 126 8.56 1.37 12.22
N LYS A 127 7.94 1.40 13.41
CA LYS A 127 6.72 2.18 13.65
C LYS A 127 7.14 3.65 13.83
N HIS A 128 6.56 4.53 13.00
CA HIS A 128 6.85 5.97 12.88
C HIS A 128 8.06 6.32 12.00
N ALA A 129 7.76 6.84 10.80
CA ALA A 129 8.61 7.87 10.22
C ALA A 129 8.58 9.09 11.15
N VAL A 130 9.73 9.44 11.73
CA VAL A 130 9.95 10.74 12.36
C VAL A 130 10.64 11.64 11.35
N GLU A 131 10.08 12.82 11.09
CA GLU A 131 10.77 13.88 10.37
C GLU A 131 11.96 14.36 11.21
N GLY A 132 13.07 14.65 10.53
CA GLY A 132 14.25 15.32 11.08
C GLY A 132 14.61 16.54 10.22
#